data_AF-A0A922XA63-F1
#
_entry.id   AF-A0A922XA63-F1
#
_cell.length_a   1.000
_cell.length_b   1.000
_cell.length_c   1.000
_cell.angle_alpha   90.00
_cell.angle_beta   90.00
_cell.angle_gamma   90.00
#
_symmetry.space_group_name_H-M   'P 1'
#
loop_
_entity.id
_entity.type
_entity.pdbx_description
1 polymer ?
#
loop_
_entity_poly.entity_id
_entity_poly.type
_entity_poly.pdbx_seq_one_letter_code
_entity_poly.pdbx_strand_id
1 'polypeptide(L)'
;LPIVAEDYVHRTGRTGRAGATGEAVSLVCADEVEQLAAIEVLTRQALERVEEPGFAPDHRVPMTDAKGQIVKKPKKPKKPKGDAPVVSEDVRFRR
;
A
#
# COMPACT_ATOMS: atom_id res chain seq x y z
N LEU A 1 1.48 -8.83 -15.74
CA LEU A 1 2.75 -9.11 -15.04
C LEU A 1 3.44 -10.34 -15.65
N PRO A 2 4.79 -10.40 -15.73
CA PRO A 2 5.45 -11.64 -16.13
C PRO A 2 5.02 -12.81 -15.24
N ILE A 3 4.74 -13.95 -15.86
CA ILE A 3 4.24 -15.16 -15.18
C ILE A 3 5.32 -15.74 -14.25
N VAL A 4 6.59 -15.53 -14.61
CA VAL A 4 7.77 -16.00 -13.90
C VAL A 4 8.39 -14.83 -13.13
N ALA A 5 8.60 -14.99 -11.82
CA ALA A 5 9.12 -13.93 -10.96
C ALA A 5 10.59 -13.61 -11.26
N GLU A 6 11.38 -14.58 -11.74
CA GLU A 6 12.77 -14.38 -12.13
C GLU A 6 12.91 -13.40 -13.30
N ASP A 7 11.97 -13.44 -14.26
CA ASP A 7 11.95 -12.51 -15.39
C ASP A 7 11.70 -11.07 -14.94
N TYR A 8 11.04 -10.87 -13.80
CA TYR A 8 10.85 -9.54 -13.21
C TYR A 8 12.20 -8.92 -12.82
N VAL A 9 13.10 -9.68 -12.19
CA VAL A 9 14.43 -9.19 -11.80
C VAL A 9 15.27 -8.82 -13.02
N HIS A 10 15.22 -9.63 -14.08
CA HIS A 10 15.93 -9.32 -15.32
C HIS A 10 15.38 -8.07 -16.02
N ARG A 11 14.09 -7.77 -15.84
CA ARG A 11 13.44 -6.56 -16.37
C ARG A 11 13.80 -5.31 -15.59
N THR A 12 13.70 -5.36 -14.26
CA THR A 12 14.05 -4.22 -13.39
C THR A 12 15.56 -3.99 -13.35
N GLY A 13 16.39 -5.03 -13.54
CA GLY A 13 17.85 -4.93 -13.65
C GLY A 13 18.39 -4.17 -14.88
N ARG A 14 17.50 -3.61 -15.71
CA ARG A 14 17.87 -2.68 -16.79
C ARG A 14 17.93 -1.22 -16.34
N THR A 15 17.32 -0.86 -15.22
CA THR A 15 17.37 0.51 -14.65
C THR A 15 18.50 0.62 -13.59
N GLY A 16 18.86 1.83 -13.18
CA GLY A 16 19.76 2.08 -12.04
C GLY A 16 21.22 1.64 -12.22
N ARG A 17 21.86 1.95 -13.35
CA ARG A 17 23.29 1.66 -13.59
C ARG A 17 24.19 2.81 -13.17
N ALA A 18 25.46 2.49 -12.86
CA ALA A 18 26.51 3.45 -12.47
C ALA A 18 26.18 4.32 -11.23
N GLY A 19 25.51 3.75 -10.23
CA GLY A 19 25.19 4.44 -8.98
C GLY A 19 24.03 5.43 -9.07
N ALA A 20 23.36 5.51 -10.22
CA ALA A 20 22.12 6.27 -10.37
C ALA A 20 20.92 5.50 -9.76
N THR A 21 19.97 6.23 -9.21
CA THR A 21 18.69 5.67 -8.76
C THR A 21 17.84 5.28 -9.97
N GLY A 22 17.46 4.01 -10.05
CA GLY A 22 16.54 3.51 -11.07
C GLY A 22 15.17 3.23 -10.48
N GLU A 23 14.11 3.67 -11.15
CA GLU A 23 12.74 3.34 -10.78
C GLU A 23 12.13 2.34 -11.80
N ALA A 24 11.30 1.44 -11.30
CA ALA A 24 10.54 0.50 -12.12
C ALA A 24 9.10 0.44 -11.62
N VAL A 25 8.17 0.87 -12.47
CA VAL A 25 6.73 0.86 -12.18
C VAL A 25 6.09 -0.32 -12.89
N SER A 26 5.27 -1.08 -12.17
CA SER A 26 4.53 -2.21 -12.72
C SER A 26 3.04 -2.01 -12.50
N LEU A 27 2.27 -2.22 -13.57
CA LEU A 27 0.82 -2.23 -13.51
C LEU A 27 0.35 -3.66 -13.22
N VAL A 28 -0.54 -3.79 -12.25
CA VAL A 28 -1.01 -5.08 -11.73
C VAL A 28 -2.52 -5.04 -11.52
N CYS A 29 -3.19 -6.13 -11.95
CA CYS A 29 -4.63 -6.34 -11.74
C CYS A 29 -4.89 -7.31 -10.58
N ALA A 30 -6.15 -7.42 -10.17
CA ALA A 30 -6.56 -8.31 -9.08
C ALA A 30 -6.32 -9.80 -9.36
N ASP A 31 -6.35 -10.21 -10.62
CA ASP A 31 -6.07 -11.59 -11.02
C ASP A 31 -4.57 -11.92 -10.96
N GLU A 32 -3.72 -10.89 -10.86
CA GLU A 32 -2.26 -11.02 -10.93
C GLU A 32 -1.57 -10.97 -9.55
N VAL A 33 -2.35 -11.19 -8.49
CA VAL A 33 -1.89 -11.14 -7.10
C VAL A 33 -0.85 -12.22 -6.80
N GLU A 34 -0.99 -13.40 -7.40
CA GLU A 34 -0.08 -14.52 -7.18
C GLU A 34 1.32 -14.22 -7.73
N GLN A 35 1.40 -13.61 -8.92
CA GLN A 35 2.66 -13.18 -9.52
C GLN A 35 3.31 -12.07 -8.69
N LEU A 36 2.51 -11.12 -8.19
CA LEU A 36 3.00 -10.06 -7.32
C LEU A 36 3.59 -10.62 -6.02
N ALA A 37 2.88 -11.56 -5.37
CA ALA A 37 3.35 -12.21 -4.16
C ALA A 37 4.66 -12.98 -4.38
N ALA A 38 4.79 -13.69 -5.50
CA ALA A 38 6.01 -14.39 -5.87
C ALA A 38 7.21 -13.42 -6.03
N ILE A 39 6.98 -12.26 -6.65
CA ILE A 39 8.02 -11.23 -6.83
C ILE A 39 8.44 -10.61 -5.50
N GLU A 40 7.51 -10.33 -4.59
CA GLU A 40 7.83 -9.79 -3.27
C GLU A 40 8.64 -10.77 -2.43
N VAL A 41 8.34 -12.07 -2.50
CA VAL A 41 9.14 -13.13 -1.87
C VAL A 41 10.56 -13.17 -2.44
N LEU A 42 10.68 -13.09 -3.77
CA LEU A 42 11.96 -13.20 -4.48
C LEU A 42 12.84 -11.96 -4.23
N THR A 43 12.23 -10.77 -4.26
CA THR A 43 12.91 -9.50 -3.97
C THR A 43 13.11 -9.27 -2.46
N ARG A 44 12.38 -10.02 -1.61
CA ARG A 44 12.33 -9.88 -0.14
C ARG A 44 11.97 -8.47 0.31
N GLN A 45 11.19 -7.77 -0.50
CA GLN A 45 10.77 -6.38 -0.27
C GLN A 45 9.29 -6.27 -0.59
N ALA A 46 8.56 -5.48 0.20
CA ALA A 46 7.16 -5.18 -0.08
C ALA A 46 7.08 -4.03 -1.08
N LEU A 47 6.34 -4.22 -2.17
CA LEU A 47 6.18 -3.20 -3.21
C LEU A 47 5.09 -2.21 -2.79
N GLU A 48 5.37 -0.91 -2.90
CA GLU A 48 4.39 0.12 -2.60
C GLU A 48 3.30 0.13 -3.69
N ARG A 49 2.04 0.14 -3.26
CA ARG A 49 0.87 0.18 -4.15
C ARG A 49 0.33 1.60 -4.17
N VAL A 50 0.47 2.26 -5.31
CA VAL A 50 -0.07 3.60 -5.57
C VAL A 50 -1.24 3.47 -6.56
N GLU A 51 -2.38 4.06 -6.24
CA GLU A 51 -3.50 4.18 -7.15
C GLU A 51 -3.42 5.54 -7.84
N GLU A 52 -3.31 5.55 -9.17
CA GLU A 52 -3.28 6.78 -9.94
C GLU A 52 -4.71 7.33 -10.18
N PRO A 53 -4.95 8.62 -9.93
CA PRO A 53 -6.26 9.24 -10.11
C PRO A 53 -6.66 9.21 -11.59
N GLY A 54 -7.76 8.52 -11.91
CA GLY A 54 -8.23 8.30 -13.29
C GLY A 54 -8.06 6.86 -13.79
N PHE A 55 -7.33 6.02 -13.05
CA PHE A 55 -7.16 4.59 -13.33
C PHE A 55 -7.63 3.75 -12.13
N ALA A 56 -8.85 4.00 -11.65
CA ALA A 56 -9.43 3.26 -10.55
C ALA A 56 -9.81 1.84 -11.01
N PRO A 57 -9.17 0.77 -10.49
CA PRO A 57 -9.57 -0.58 -10.82
C PRO A 57 -10.89 -0.92 -10.13
N ASP A 58 -11.83 -1.53 -10.85
CA ASP A 58 -13.08 -2.08 -10.28
C ASP A 58 -12.81 -3.12 -9.18
N HIS A 59 -11.69 -3.86 -9.30
CA HIS A 59 -11.24 -4.82 -8.31
C HIS A 59 -9.87 -4.42 -7.74
N ARG A 60 -9.84 -4.03 -6.47
CA ARG A 60 -8.59 -3.63 -5.80
C ARG A 60 -7.71 -4.84 -5.53
N VAL A 61 -6.42 -4.71 -5.86
CA VAL A 61 -5.39 -5.71 -5.56
C VAL A 61 -5.21 -5.82 -4.03
N PRO A 62 -5.44 -6.98 -3.40
CA PRO A 62 -5.20 -7.17 -1.97
C PRO A 62 -3.74 -6.88 -1.62
N MET A 63 -3.52 -6.31 -0.42
CA MET A 63 -2.18 -5.94 0.06
C MET A 63 -1.41 -7.19 0.50
N THR A 64 -0.17 -7.34 0.04
CA THR A 64 0.75 -8.44 0.38
C THR A 64 2.02 -7.87 1.04
N ASP A 65 2.70 -8.70 1.84
CA ASP A 65 3.98 -8.35 2.46
C ASP A 65 5.18 -8.93 1.71
N ALA A 66 6.40 -8.56 2.16
CA ALA A 66 7.67 -9.08 1.65
C ALA A 66 7.84 -10.61 1.77
N LYS A 67 6.86 -11.32 2.35
CA LYS A 67 6.80 -12.78 2.46
C LYS A 67 5.72 -13.39 1.56
N GLY A 68 5.10 -12.61 0.68
CA GLY A 68 4.05 -13.05 -0.22
C GLY A 68 2.75 -13.41 0.49
N GLN A 69 2.59 -13.03 1.76
CA GLN A 69 1.36 -13.27 2.50
C GLN A 69 0.41 -12.11 2.27
N ILE A 70 -0.86 -12.42 1.98
CA ILE A 70 -1.92 -11.41 1.90
C ILE A 70 -2.16 -10.87 3.31
N VAL A 71 -1.51 -9.76 3.61
CA VAL A 71 -1.77 -9.03 4.85
C VAL A 71 -3.10 -8.33 4.68
N LYS A 72 -4.15 -8.95 5.22
CA LYS A 72 -5.39 -8.25 5.56
C LYS A 72 -5.00 -7.16 6.56
N LYS A 73 -4.70 -5.95 6.06
CA LYS A 73 -4.43 -4.79 6.91
C LYS A 73 -5.54 -4.73 7.96
N PRO A 74 -5.25 -4.81 9.26
CA PRO A 74 -6.27 -4.56 10.26
C PRO A 74 -6.78 -3.13 10.02
N LYS A 75 -8.10 -2.98 9.94
CA LYS A 75 -8.79 -1.68 9.83
C LYS A 75 -8.08 -0.69 10.74
N LYS A 76 -7.50 0.36 10.16
CA LYS A 76 -6.95 1.50 10.88
C LYS A 76 -7.96 1.90 11.98
N PRO A 77 -7.61 1.83 13.27
CA PRO A 77 -8.56 2.21 14.31
C PRO A 77 -8.92 3.69 14.09
N LYS A 78 -10.22 3.97 14.05
CA LYS A 78 -10.75 5.33 13.96
C LYS A 78 -10.08 6.17 15.06
N LYS A 79 -9.47 7.30 14.70
CA LYS A 79 -8.96 8.30 15.64
C LYS A 79 -10.02 8.54 16.73
N PRO A 80 -9.68 8.51 18.03
CA PRO A 80 -10.61 8.95 19.07
C PRO A 80 -10.90 10.42 18.84
N LYS A 81 -12.20 10.74 18.81
CA LYS A 81 -12.72 12.11 18.70
C LYS A 81 -12.31 12.82 19.99
N GLY A 82 -11.35 13.75 19.87
CA GLY A 82 -10.81 14.50 20.99
C GLY A 82 -11.91 15.17 21.79
N ASP A 83 -11.74 15.07 23.10
CA ASP A 83 -12.58 15.61 24.15
C ASP A 83 -12.92 17.09 23.91
N ALA A 84 -14.21 17.40 23.89
CA ALA A 84 -14.68 18.77 23.97
C ALA A 84 -14.30 19.32 25.36
N PRO A 85 -13.74 20.54 25.46
CA PRO A 85 -13.55 21.16 26.76
C PRO A 85 -14.93 21.40 27.38
N VAL A 86 -15.08 20.89 28.60
CA VAL A 86 -16.23 21.12 29.47
C VAL A 86 -16.29 22.62 29.77
N VAL A 87 -17.11 23.37 29.02
CA VAL A 87 -17.46 24.72 29.40
C VAL A 87 -18.43 24.61 30.57
N SER A 88 -17.94 24.94 31.76
CA SER A 88 -18.76 25.10 32.95
C SER A 88 -19.69 26.29 32.70
N GLU A 89 -20.97 25.99 32.51
CA GLU A 89 -22.03 26.96 32.40
C GLU A 89 -22.33 27.49 33.82
N ASP A 90 -21.55 28.47 34.25
CA ASP A 90 -21.86 29.28 35.43
C ASP A 90 -22.94 30.29 35.05
N VAL A 91 -24.19 29.82 35.04
CA VAL A 91 -25.37 30.68 35.04
C VAL A 91 -26.32 30.22 36.14
N ARG A 92 -26.10 30.74 37.35
CA ARG A 92 -27.19 30.96 38.31
C ARG A 92 -27.32 32.43 38.62
N PHE A 93 -28.05 33.08 37.74
CA PHE A 93 -28.80 34.29 38.02
C PHE A 93 -29.74 34.04 39.20
N ARG A 94 -29.57 34.77 40.32
CA ARG A 94 -30.65 35.03 41.26
C ARG A 94 -30.38 36.31 42.06
N ARG A 95 -31.03 37.37 41.58
CA ARG A 95 -31.73 38.43 42.34
C ARG A 95 -30.93 39.30 43.30
#